data_AF-A0YK64-F1
#
_entry.id   AF-A0YK64-F1
#
_cell.length_a   1.000
_cell.length_b   1.000
_cell.length_c   1.000
_cell.angle_alpha   90.00
_cell.angle_beta   90.00
_cell.angle_gamma   90.00
#
_symmetry.space_group_name_H-M   'P 1'
#
loop_
_entity.id
_entity.type
_entity.pdbx_description
1 polymer ?
#
loop_
_entity_poly.entity_id
_entity_poly.type
_entity_poly.pdbx_seq_one_letter_code
_entity_poly.pdbx_strand_id
1 'polypeptide(L)'
;MKRFFLLCLFLIGLGWAVSGFSGLAAQGTYDSIVLDFREEIGQQSITNQIQAIAQKYQVIPYLNSEFSPEDNIYIVRGDKQLLKSLRKSLGKKTEYIEPNYIYSANYSAKFDNGVLYDAVPSKKNISQDSFFSNSVPNDPFYGQQWNLRSINVETAWNETHGEGVTVAVIDTGVSQVPDLKDTEFVGGYDFVNDRAEASDDNGHGTHVAGTVAQSTNNGYGVAGVAYNAKIMPLKVLSAGGGGTIADIAEAIKFAADNGADVINMSLGGGGESQLMQEAINYAYNKGVVIVAAAGNSGQNAAGYPARYPKVIGVAALDPTGNKTPYSNFGAGVDIAAPGGLTEGENTAGGILQETIDPETGGSTFAAFQGTSMASPHVAAIAALVKASGITEPEDVAHILKESARKVTEDPLNHFGAGHVDAGNAVQLALKGQITFRDFFRWLRDSGYLNPRFWIDGGAVALLPKLGMVLGSYLLAWFLRNYFPFQWSFSMMSGLVAGSSGLFFLRGFYIFDLPQWPMRMMGSSVPELGNAIAGNSLLNPIFASVLIPAILVVLFLGHSTWKWIAIGTTIGVASCLTVSAVISPAVWGLGSGILAQGFLGVNALLCLGLATLALKAETRTV
;
A
#
# COMPACT_ATOMS: atom_id res chain seq x y z
N MET A 1 23.91 34.55 -37.15
CA MET A 1 23.11 33.79 -38.15
C MET A 1 22.70 32.40 -37.67
N LYS A 2 23.61 31.46 -37.33
CA LYS A 2 23.23 30.10 -36.86
C LYS A 2 22.26 30.07 -35.66
N ARG A 3 22.48 30.91 -34.63
CA ARG A 3 21.59 30.98 -33.45
C ARG A 3 20.18 31.48 -33.79
N PHE A 4 20.07 32.43 -34.72
CA PHE A 4 18.79 32.93 -35.20
C PHE A 4 18.05 31.86 -36.01
N PHE A 5 18.76 31.13 -36.88
CA PHE A 5 18.19 30.03 -37.65
C PHE A 5 17.70 28.87 -36.75
N LEU A 6 18.47 28.52 -35.71
CA LEU A 6 18.05 27.52 -34.72
C LEU A 6 16.83 27.96 -33.91
N LEU A 7 16.76 29.25 -33.54
CA LEU A 7 15.59 29.82 -32.88
C LEU A 7 14.35 29.75 -33.80
N CYS A 8 14.50 30.08 -35.08
CA CYS A 8 13.40 29.97 -36.04
C CYS A 8 12.96 28.52 -36.23
N LEU A 9 13.88 27.57 -36.34
CA LEU A 9 13.54 26.14 -36.43
C LEU A 9 12.85 25.63 -35.16
N PHE A 10 13.30 26.07 -33.97
CA PHE A 10 12.65 25.75 -32.70
C PHE A 10 11.23 26.31 -32.64
N LEU A 11 11.02 27.57 -33.03
CA LEU A 11 9.70 28.20 -33.04
C LEU A 11 8.77 27.60 -34.10
N ILE A 12 9.29 27.20 -35.26
CA ILE A 12 8.52 26.48 -36.28
C ILE A 12 8.15 25.08 -35.77
N GLY A 13 9.10 24.36 -35.15
CA GLY A 13 8.85 23.05 -34.55
C GLY A 13 7.85 23.12 -33.39
N LEU A 14 7.97 24.14 -32.53
CA LEU A 14 7.04 24.43 -31.45
C LEU A 14 5.66 24.83 -31.99
N GLY A 15 5.61 25.68 -33.02
CA GLY A 15 4.38 26.07 -33.68
C GLY A 15 3.68 24.88 -34.34
N TRP A 16 4.43 23.99 -35.00
CA TRP A 16 3.90 22.77 -35.59
C TRP A 16 3.39 21.81 -34.50
N ALA A 17 4.16 21.61 -33.43
CA ALA A 17 3.76 20.81 -32.27
C ALA A 17 2.48 21.35 -31.64
N VAL A 18 2.39 22.66 -31.35
CA VAL A 18 1.20 23.29 -30.76
C VAL A 18 0.00 23.28 -31.71
N SER A 19 0.21 23.45 -33.02
CA SER A 19 -0.88 23.44 -34.01
C SER A 19 -1.44 22.05 -34.30
N GLY A 20 -0.61 21.00 -34.19
CA GLY A 20 -1.04 19.60 -34.27
C GLY A 20 -1.53 19.03 -32.94
N PHE A 21 -1.37 19.77 -31.85
CA PHE A 21 -1.77 19.37 -30.51
C PHE A 21 -3.27 19.57 -30.32
N SER A 22 -4.04 18.54 -30.64
CA SER A 22 -5.38 18.35 -30.08
C SER A 22 -5.17 18.08 -28.59
N GLY A 23 -5.61 18.99 -27.72
CA GLY A 23 -5.25 19.02 -26.30
C GLY A 23 -5.19 17.65 -25.60
N LEU A 24 -4.26 17.51 -24.64
CA LEU A 24 -3.95 16.29 -23.88
C LEU A 24 -5.14 15.61 -23.16
N ALA A 25 -6.32 16.24 -23.10
CA ALA A 25 -7.52 15.69 -22.49
C ALA A 25 -8.53 15.33 -23.58
N ALA A 26 -8.82 14.03 -23.75
CA ALA A 26 -9.96 13.59 -24.54
C ALA A 26 -11.22 14.30 -24.01
N GLN A 27 -11.88 15.12 -24.84
CA GLN A 27 -13.13 15.75 -24.45
C GLN A 27 -14.18 14.66 -24.25
N GLY A 28 -14.70 14.53 -23.04
CA GLY A 28 -15.75 13.56 -22.73
C GLY A 28 -17.08 13.92 -23.41
N THR A 29 -17.98 12.96 -23.43
CA THR A 29 -19.37 13.16 -23.85
C THR A 29 -20.21 13.65 -22.68
N TYR A 30 -21.18 14.52 -22.94
CA TYR A 30 -22.14 15.01 -21.96
C TYR A 30 -23.43 15.41 -22.67
N ASP A 31 -24.54 15.36 -21.95
CA ASP A 31 -25.86 15.84 -22.34
C ASP A 31 -26.46 16.80 -21.29
N SER A 32 -25.69 17.10 -20.25
CA SER A 32 -26.05 17.99 -19.15
C SER A 32 -24.86 18.84 -18.70
N ILE A 33 -25.15 19.91 -17.96
CA ILE A 33 -24.22 20.96 -17.57
C ILE A 33 -24.37 21.16 -16.07
N VAL A 34 -23.22 21.23 -15.37
CA VAL A 34 -23.13 21.59 -13.96
C VAL A 34 -23.07 23.11 -13.82
N LEU A 35 -23.89 23.64 -12.91
CA LEU A 35 -23.89 25.02 -12.47
C LEU A 35 -23.58 25.04 -10.98
N ASP A 36 -22.40 25.53 -10.62
CA ASP A 36 -22.02 25.77 -9.24
C ASP A 36 -22.14 27.28 -8.94
N PHE A 37 -23.07 27.64 -8.05
CA PHE A 37 -23.28 29.03 -7.63
C PHE A 37 -22.44 29.35 -6.40
N ARG A 38 -21.83 30.55 -6.41
CA ARG A 38 -21.00 30.98 -5.28
C ARG A 38 -21.81 31.05 -3.99
N GLU A 39 -21.24 30.55 -2.91
CA GLU A 39 -21.79 30.57 -1.55
C GLU A 39 -22.24 31.95 -1.05
N GLU A 40 -21.61 33.02 -1.55
CA GLU A 40 -21.95 34.40 -1.21
C GLU A 40 -23.29 34.88 -1.79
N ILE A 41 -23.90 34.11 -2.69
CA ILE A 41 -25.17 34.46 -3.33
C ILE A 41 -26.32 33.87 -2.51
N GLY A 42 -27.16 34.75 -1.96
CA GLY A 42 -28.33 34.30 -1.22
C GLY A 42 -29.27 33.42 -2.05
N GLN A 43 -29.85 32.40 -1.41
CA GLN A 43 -30.73 31.39 -2.04
C GLN A 43 -31.88 31.97 -2.87
N GLN A 44 -32.46 33.10 -2.46
CA GLN A 44 -33.50 33.78 -3.26
C GLN A 44 -32.97 34.26 -4.62
N SER A 45 -31.72 34.75 -4.67
CA SER A 45 -31.09 35.17 -5.92
C SER A 45 -30.76 33.98 -6.81
N ILE A 46 -30.31 32.86 -6.24
CA ILE A 46 -30.09 31.60 -6.97
C ILE A 46 -31.42 31.13 -7.59
N THR A 47 -32.48 31.04 -6.78
CA THR A 47 -33.81 30.64 -7.23
C THR A 47 -34.32 31.50 -8.39
N ASN A 48 -34.18 32.83 -8.29
CA ASN A 48 -34.57 33.76 -9.35
C ASN A 48 -33.76 33.52 -10.65
N GLN A 49 -32.48 33.18 -10.53
CA GLN A 49 -31.62 32.88 -11.68
C GLN A 49 -31.99 31.56 -12.33
N ILE A 50 -32.25 30.52 -11.53
CA ILE A 50 -32.73 29.23 -12.01
C ILE A 50 -34.04 29.38 -12.79
N GLN A 51 -35.01 30.15 -12.27
CA GLN A 51 -36.25 30.45 -12.98
C GLN A 51 -36.01 31.22 -14.29
N ALA A 52 -35.10 32.19 -14.28
CA ALA A 52 -34.74 32.94 -15.49
C ALA A 52 -34.09 32.07 -16.56
N ILE A 53 -33.22 31.12 -16.17
CA ILE A 53 -32.62 30.14 -17.06
C ILE A 53 -33.71 29.25 -17.66
N ALA A 54 -34.60 28.72 -16.81
CA ALA A 54 -35.67 27.84 -17.23
C ALA A 54 -36.58 28.48 -18.29
N GLN A 55 -36.99 29.74 -18.05
CA GLN A 55 -37.83 30.49 -18.99
C GLN A 55 -37.10 30.83 -20.29
N LYS A 56 -35.85 31.31 -20.19
CA LYS A 56 -35.10 31.81 -21.35
C LYS A 56 -34.67 30.71 -22.31
N TYR A 57 -34.25 29.57 -21.77
CA TYR A 57 -33.69 28.46 -22.56
C TYR A 57 -34.66 27.29 -22.70
N GLN A 58 -35.86 27.36 -22.11
CA GLN A 58 -36.86 26.29 -22.12
C GLN A 58 -36.32 24.96 -21.60
N VAL A 59 -35.52 25.05 -20.53
CA VAL A 59 -34.91 23.91 -19.83
C VAL A 59 -35.45 23.84 -18.41
N ILE A 60 -35.27 22.71 -17.74
CA ILE A 60 -35.65 22.52 -16.34
C ILE A 60 -34.36 22.26 -15.56
N PRO A 61 -33.77 23.28 -14.91
CA PRO A 61 -32.70 23.05 -13.96
C PRO A 61 -33.22 22.30 -12.73
N TYR A 62 -32.42 21.38 -12.21
CA TYR A 62 -32.75 20.60 -11.02
C TYR A 62 -31.50 20.45 -10.14
N LEU A 63 -31.69 20.12 -8.86
CA LEU A 63 -30.59 19.75 -7.95
C LEU A 63 -30.11 18.34 -8.30
N ASN A 64 -28.81 18.05 -8.15
CA ASN A 64 -28.29 16.73 -8.52
C ASN A 64 -28.89 15.62 -7.65
N SER A 65 -28.85 15.79 -6.32
CA SER A 65 -29.50 14.91 -5.36
C SER A 65 -29.96 15.69 -4.11
N GLU A 66 -30.37 14.97 -3.07
CA GLU A 66 -30.72 15.55 -1.76
C GLU A 66 -29.54 16.20 -1.02
N PHE A 67 -28.29 15.89 -1.39
CA PHE A 67 -27.08 16.45 -0.75
C PHE A 67 -26.61 17.76 -1.42
N SER A 68 -27.04 18.01 -2.65
CA SER A 68 -26.64 19.17 -3.46
C SER A 68 -27.11 20.56 -2.98
N PRO A 69 -28.19 20.71 -2.18
CA PRO A 69 -28.61 22.03 -1.69
C PRO A 69 -27.53 22.75 -0.87
N GLU A 70 -26.67 22.01 -0.16
CA GLU A 70 -25.61 22.59 0.67
C GLU A 70 -24.46 23.15 -0.16
N ASP A 71 -24.19 22.56 -1.33
CA ASP A 71 -23.12 22.98 -2.25
C ASP A 71 -23.61 23.93 -3.36
N ASN A 72 -24.90 24.31 -3.37
CA ASN A 72 -25.51 25.13 -4.42
C ASN A 72 -25.30 24.60 -5.87
N ILE A 73 -25.20 23.29 -6.04
CA ILE A 73 -24.97 22.63 -7.34
C ILE A 73 -26.29 22.32 -8.04
N TYR A 74 -26.42 22.80 -9.28
CA TYR A 74 -27.58 22.55 -10.13
C TYR A 74 -27.17 21.93 -11.47
N ILE A 75 -28.02 21.05 -11.99
CA ILE A 75 -27.85 20.40 -13.28
C ILE A 75 -28.84 20.97 -14.29
N VAL A 76 -28.37 21.21 -15.50
CA VAL A 76 -29.18 21.65 -16.64
C VAL A 76 -28.90 20.76 -17.84
N ARG A 77 -29.94 20.09 -18.37
CA ARG A 77 -29.81 19.37 -19.65
C ARG A 77 -29.52 20.33 -20.78
N GLY A 78 -28.53 20.01 -21.61
CA GLY A 78 -28.17 20.84 -22.74
C GLY A 78 -26.83 20.51 -23.37
N ASP A 79 -26.56 21.22 -24.46
CA ASP A 79 -25.42 20.97 -25.33
C ASP A 79 -24.32 22.03 -25.18
N LYS A 80 -23.32 21.94 -26.07
CA LYS A 80 -22.21 22.89 -26.14
C LYS A 80 -22.64 24.34 -26.42
N GLN A 81 -23.76 24.56 -27.10
CA GLN A 81 -24.27 25.91 -27.38
C GLN A 81 -24.90 26.51 -26.13
N LEU A 82 -25.68 25.72 -25.39
CA LEU A 82 -26.24 26.14 -24.11
C LEU A 82 -25.12 26.44 -23.10
N LEU A 83 -24.11 25.56 -22.99
CA LEU A 83 -22.96 25.77 -22.12
C LEU A 83 -22.27 27.12 -22.37
N LYS A 84 -22.01 27.45 -23.64
CA LYS A 84 -21.39 28.72 -24.03
C LYS A 84 -22.29 29.92 -23.67
N SER A 85 -23.60 29.76 -23.79
CA SER A 85 -24.58 30.79 -23.45
C SER A 85 -24.66 31.04 -21.94
N LEU A 86 -24.69 29.96 -21.14
CA LEU A 86 -24.73 30.03 -19.68
C LEU A 86 -23.48 30.69 -19.12
N ARG A 87 -22.28 30.27 -19.57
CA ARG A 87 -20.99 30.89 -19.20
C ARG A 87 -20.96 32.40 -19.42
N LYS A 88 -21.52 32.87 -20.54
CA LYS A 88 -21.59 34.31 -20.84
C LYS A 88 -22.57 35.07 -19.92
N SER A 89 -23.68 34.44 -19.55
CA SER A 89 -24.77 35.09 -18.81
C SER A 89 -24.60 35.08 -17.29
N LEU A 90 -23.95 34.04 -16.75
CA LEU A 90 -23.91 33.76 -15.31
C LEU A 90 -22.50 33.89 -14.72
N GLY A 91 -21.46 34.07 -15.52
CA GLY A 91 -20.07 33.85 -15.09
C GLY A 91 -19.59 34.61 -13.85
N LYS A 92 -20.19 35.74 -13.46
CA LYS A 92 -19.84 36.42 -12.18
C LYS A 92 -20.54 35.85 -10.94
N LYS A 93 -21.60 35.08 -11.15
CA LYS A 93 -22.46 34.51 -10.10
C LYS A 93 -22.16 33.03 -9.82
N THR A 94 -21.37 32.40 -10.67
CA THR A 94 -21.00 31.00 -10.53
C THR A 94 -19.52 30.90 -10.17
N GLU A 95 -19.17 29.86 -9.43
CA GLU A 95 -17.78 29.45 -9.24
C GLU A 95 -17.26 28.88 -10.56
N TYR A 96 -17.97 27.87 -11.07
CA TYR A 96 -17.76 27.33 -12.41
C TYR A 96 -19.08 26.90 -13.08
N ILE A 97 -19.00 26.78 -14.40
CA ILE A 97 -20.04 26.23 -15.27
C ILE A 97 -19.33 25.27 -16.21
N GLU A 98 -19.61 23.98 -16.10
CA GLU A 98 -18.86 22.95 -16.80
C GLU A 98 -19.75 21.82 -17.34
N PRO A 99 -19.27 21.06 -18.34
CA PRO A 99 -19.98 19.89 -18.82
C PRO A 99 -20.12 18.84 -17.70
N ASN A 100 -21.32 18.29 -17.53
CA ASN A 100 -21.54 17.12 -16.69
C ASN A 100 -21.17 15.87 -17.50
N TYR A 101 -19.86 15.58 -17.59
CA TYR A 101 -19.36 14.45 -18.37
C TYR A 101 -19.95 13.11 -17.88
N ILE A 102 -20.09 12.18 -18.83
CA ILE A 102 -20.55 10.82 -18.57
C ILE A 102 -19.32 9.91 -18.48
N TYR A 103 -19.17 9.25 -17.33
CA TYR A 103 -18.17 8.21 -17.12
C TYR A 103 -18.83 6.84 -17.21
N SER A 104 -18.05 5.82 -17.55
CA SER A 104 -18.57 4.46 -17.69
C SER A 104 -17.65 3.40 -17.09
N ALA A 105 -18.27 2.29 -16.70
CA ALA A 105 -17.60 1.02 -16.46
C ALA A 105 -17.49 0.24 -17.78
N ASN A 106 -16.38 0.41 -18.50
CA ASN A 106 -16.14 -0.36 -19.72
C ASN A 106 -15.43 -1.67 -19.36
N TYR A 107 -16.12 -2.80 -19.41
CA TYR A 107 -15.54 -4.11 -19.15
C TYR A 107 -16.02 -5.15 -20.17
N SER A 108 -15.30 -6.27 -20.22
CA SER A 108 -15.75 -7.47 -20.96
C SER A 108 -15.92 -8.61 -19.97
N ALA A 109 -17.06 -9.28 -20.08
CA ALA A 109 -17.44 -10.41 -19.25
C ALA A 109 -17.47 -11.69 -20.09
N LYS A 110 -16.87 -12.76 -19.57
CA LYS A 110 -17.21 -14.11 -19.99
C LYS A 110 -18.12 -14.73 -18.94
N PHE A 111 -19.39 -14.80 -19.28
CA PHE A 111 -20.36 -15.68 -18.63
C PHE A 111 -20.10 -17.08 -19.19
N ASP A 112 -19.58 -17.98 -18.38
CA ASP A 112 -19.27 -19.33 -18.84
C ASP A 112 -20.58 -20.12 -19.00
N ASN A 113 -21.22 -20.01 -20.17
CA ASN A 113 -22.45 -20.75 -20.50
C ASN A 113 -22.22 -22.27 -20.67
N GLY A 114 -21.01 -22.78 -20.39
CA GLY A 114 -20.64 -24.19 -20.55
C GLY A 114 -20.13 -24.89 -19.29
N VAL A 115 -19.77 -24.13 -18.25
CA VAL A 115 -19.48 -24.66 -16.92
C VAL A 115 -20.40 -23.92 -15.96
N LEU A 116 -21.58 -24.51 -15.72
CA LEU A 116 -22.20 -24.30 -14.41
C LEU A 116 -21.09 -24.65 -13.41
N TYR A 117 -20.59 -23.65 -12.70
CA TYR A 117 -20.00 -23.87 -11.40
C TYR A 117 -21.16 -24.38 -10.54
N ASP A 118 -21.53 -25.66 -10.73
CA ASP A 118 -22.63 -26.31 -10.06
C ASP A 118 -22.48 -26.00 -8.59
N ALA A 119 -23.54 -25.44 -7.98
CA ALA A 119 -23.61 -25.21 -6.55
C ALA A 119 -23.01 -26.43 -5.84
N VAL A 120 -21.85 -26.25 -5.21
CA VAL A 120 -21.10 -27.35 -4.61
C VAL A 120 -22.06 -28.10 -3.68
N PRO A 121 -22.15 -29.44 -3.80
CA PRO A 121 -23.13 -30.21 -3.05
C PRO A 121 -22.94 -30.01 -1.55
N SER A 122 -24.07 -29.86 -0.86
CA SER A 122 -24.20 -29.77 0.58
C SER A 122 -23.21 -30.65 1.35
N LYS A 123 -22.41 -30.02 2.22
CA LYS A 123 -21.64 -30.59 3.35
C LYS A 123 -21.40 -32.10 3.25
N LYS A 124 -20.33 -32.51 2.55
CA LYS A 124 -19.72 -33.82 2.82
C LYS A 124 -18.69 -33.62 3.91
N ASN A 125 -18.93 -34.22 5.08
CA ASN A 125 -17.99 -34.28 6.19
C ASN A 125 -16.67 -34.90 5.70
N ILE A 126 -15.70 -34.06 5.35
CA ILE A 126 -14.32 -34.47 5.19
C ILE A 126 -13.73 -34.46 6.59
N SER A 127 -13.39 -35.65 7.08
CA SER A 127 -12.72 -35.88 8.35
C SER A 127 -11.50 -34.96 8.46
N GLN A 128 -11.50 -34.15 9.52
CA GLN A 128 -10.36 -33.37 10.00
C GLN A 128 -9.21 -34.32 10.32
N ASP A 129 -8.29 -34.50 9.39
CA ASP A 129 -6.96 -35.00 9.67
C ASP A 129 -5.98 -34.19 8.86
N SER A 130 -5.50 -33.12 9.48
CA SER A 130 -4.62 -32.19 8.80
C SER A 130 -3.93 -31.25 9.77
N PHE A 131 -2.66 -31.53 10.01
CA PHE A 131 -1.68 -30.52 10.35
C PHE A 131 -1.48 -29.64 9.09
N PHE A 132 -2.41 -28.72 8.82
CA PHE A 132 -2.35 -27.83 7.65
C PHE A 132 -1.48 -26.59 7.94
N SER A 133 -0.76 -26.19 6.90
CA SER A 133 -0.29 -24.81 6.72
C SER A 133 -1.50 -23.88 6.70
N ASN A 134 -1.65 -23.01 7.71
CA ASN A 134 -2.76 -22.05 7.88
C ASN A 134 -2.83 -20.92 6.81
N SER A 135 -2.27 -21.09 5.62
CA SER A 135 -2.02 -19.98 4.68
C SER A 135 -2.87 -19.97 3.41
N VAL A 136 -3.60 -21.04 3.10
CA VAL A 136 -4.39 -21.18 1.86
C VAL A 136 -5.88 -21.21 2.20
N PRO A 137 -6.71 -20.34 1.61
CA PRO A 137 -8.15 -20.34 1.85
C PRO A 137 -8.84 -21.66 1.50
N ASN A 138 -9.92 -22.01 2.22
CA ASN A 138 -10.66 -23.25 2.02
C ASN A 138 -11.73 -23.17 0.90
N ASP A 139 -11.81 -22.04 0.21
CA ASP A 139 -12.81 -21.71 -0.81
C ASP A 139 -12.57 -22.53 -2.10
N PRO A 140 -13.58 -23.26 -2.63
CA PRO A 140 -13.40 -24.22 -3.72
C PRO A 140 -12.79 -23.65 -5.00
N PHE A 141 -12.99 -22.37 -5.30
CA PHE A 141 -12.48 -21.72 -6.51
C PHE A 141 -11.23 -20.86 -6.27
N TYR A 142 -10.67 -20.82 -5.06
CA TYR A 142 -9.42 -20.08 -4.77
C TYR A 142 -8.27 -20.48 -5.71
N GLY A 143 -8.18 -21.77 -6.07
CA GLY A 143 -7.18 -22.28 -7.00
C GLY A 143 -7.25 -21.70 -8.41
N GLN A 144 -8.38 -21.10 -8.80
CA GLN A 144 -8.61 -20.46 -10.09
C GLN A 144 -8.31 -18.94 -10.06
N GLN A 145 -8.20 -18.34 -8.88
CA GLN A 145 -7.90 -16.91 -8.70
C GLN A 145 -6.40 -16.63 -8.76
N TRP A 146 -5.82 -16.75 -9.96
CA TRP A 146 -4.40 -16.48 -10.23
C TRP A 146 -3.95 -15.09 -9.72
N ASN A 147 -4.88 -14.13 -9.72
CA ASN A 147 -4.69 -12.75 -9.30
C ASN A 147 -4.25 -12.62 -7.83
N LEU A 148 -4.74 -13.47 -6.94
CA LEU A 148 -4.42 -13.41 -5.51
C LEU A 148 -2.97 -13.83 -5.25
N ARG A 149 -2.51 -14.87 -5.95
CA ARG A 149 -1.11 -15.31 -5.88
C ARG A 149 -0.16 -14.31 -6.54
N SER A 150 -0.56 -13.70 -7.65
CA SER A 150 0.31 -12.74 -8.36
C SER A 150 0.57 -11.47 -7.54
N ILE A 151 -0.32 -11.08 -6.62
CA ILE A 151 -0.09 -9.96 -5.69
C ILE A 151 0.50 -10.38 -4.35
N ASN A 152 0.89 -11.65 -4.17
CA ASN A 152 1.47 -12.16 -2.92
C ASN A 152 0.58 -11.91 -1.67
N VAL A 153 -0.74 -12.11 -1.82
CA VAL A 153 -1.70 -11.78 -0.76
C VAL A 153 -1.60 -12.69 0.47
N GLU A 154 -1.23 -13.97 0.30
CA GLU A 154 -1.09 -14.92 1.41
C GLU A 154 -0.06 -14.44 2.46
N THR A 155 0.99 -13.74 2.01
CA THR A 155 1.97 -13.14 2.92
C THR A 155 1.36 -12.00 3.74
N ALA A 156 0.44 -11.22 3.16
CA ALA A 156 -0.27 -10.15 3.86
C ALA A 156 -1.26 -10.71 4.90
N TRP A 157 -1.98 -11.78 4.56
CA TRP A 157 -2.95 -12.43 5.46
C TRP A 157 -2.33 -13.02 6.72
N ASN A 158 -1.03 -13.33 6.72
CA ASN A 158 -0.34 -13.68 7.96
C ASN A 158 -0.38 -12.54 9.01
N GLU A 159 -0.58 -11.29 8.57
CA GLU A 159 -0.51 -10.08 9.40
C GLU A 159 -1.81 -9.31 9.51
N THR A 160 -2.67 -9.28 8.49
CA THR A 160 -3.94 -8.51 8.50
C THR A 160 -4.86 -8.96 7.37
N HIS A 161 -6.17 -8.80 7.56
CA HIS A 161 -7.19 -9.09 6.53
C HIS A 161 -8.07 -7.89 6.22
N GLY A 162 -7.69 -6.69 6.70
CA GLY A 162 -8.41 -5.43 6.46
C GLY A 162 -9.37 -5.05 7.59
N GLU A 163 -9.20 -5.62 8.78
CA GLU A 163 -10.11 -5.42 9.90
C GLU A 163 -10.28 -3.93 10.25
N GLY A 164 -11.53 -3.50 10.39
CA GLY A 164 -11.88 -2.14 10.83
C GLY A 164 -11.77 -1.06 9.75
N VAL A 165 -11.41 -1.42 8.53
CA VAL A 165 -11.29 -0.47 7.40
C VAL A 165 -12.55 -0.53 6.54
N THR A 166 -13.07 0.64 6.15
CA THR A 166 -14.22 0.73 5.24
C THR A 166 -13.79 1.09 3.83
N VAL A 167 -14.14 0.26 2.84
CA VAL A 167 -13.89 0.52 1.42
C VAL A 167 -15.20 0.92 0.73
N ALA A 168 -15.26 2.15 0.23
CA ALA A 168 -16.35 2.63 -0.60
C ALA A 168 -16.14 2.19 -2.06
N VAL A 169 -17.15 1.49 -2.58
CA VAL A 169 -17.20 1.03 -3.97
C VAL A 169 -18.18 1.95 -4.71
N ILE A 170 -17.63 2.92 -5.44
CA ILE A 170 -18.37 3.88 -6.25
C ILE A 170 -18.53 3.27 -7.65
N ASP A 171 -19.68 2.67 -7.92
CA ASP A 171 -19.90 1.81 -9.10
C ASP A 171 -21.40 1.66 -9.47
N THR A 172 -21.82 0.53 -10.05
CA THR A 172 -23.22 0.20 -10.40
C THR A 172 -24.08 -0.24 -9.21
N GLY A 173 -23.55 -0.15 -7.98
CA GLY A 173 -24.15 -0.71 -6.77
C GLY A 173 -23.51 -2.03 -6.37
N VAL A 174 -23.91 -2.58 -5.22
CA VAL A 174 -23.42 -3.89 -4.76
C VAL A 174 -24.60 -4.71 -4.24
N SER A 175 -24.76 -5.90 -4.77
CA SER A 175 -25.77 -6.86 -4.32
C SER A 175 -25.12 -7.92 -3.43
N GLN A 176 -25.77 -8.25 -2.30
CA GLN A 176 -25.31 -9.31 -1.40
C GLN A 176 -25.58 -10.69 -2.01
N VAL A 177 -24.65 -11.13 -2.87
CA VAL A 177 -24.60 -12.51 -3.39
C VAL A 177 -24.21 -13.49 -2.26
N PRO A 178 -24.46 -14.81 -2.42
CA PRO A 178 -24.20 -15.80 -1.36
C PRO A 178 -22.78 -15.74 -0.76
N ASP A 179 -21.77 -15.44 -1.56
CA ASP A 179 -20.36 -15.35 -1.17
C ASP A 179 -19.96 -13.96 -0.63
N LEU A 180 -20.90 -13.03 -0.49
CA LEU A 180 -20.74 -11.78 0.25
C LEU A 180 -21.51 -11.79 1.58
N LYS A 181 -22.04 -12.96 1.98
CA LYS A 181 -22.88 -13.09 3.17
C LYS A 181 -22.16 -12.76 4.48
N ASP A 182 -20.88 -13.13 4.60
CA ASP A 182 -20.08 -12.89 5.80
C ASP A 182 -19.33 -11.54 5.74
N THR A 183 -19.40 -10.85 4.60
CA THR A 183 -18.84 -9.51 4.39
C THR A 183 -19.69 -8.47 5.12
N GLU A 184 -19.06 -7.58 5.89
CA GLU A 184 -19.77 -6.51 6.59
C GLU A 184 -20.06 -5.35 5.63
N PHE A 185 -21.33 -4.93 5.56
CA PHE A 185 -21.76 -3.75 4.79
C PHE A 185 -22.10 -2.61 5.73
N VAL A 186 -21.64 -1.40 5.38
CA VAL A 186 -22.10 -0.16 6.01
C VAL A 186 -23.14 0.53 5.13
N GLY A 187 -23.78 1.57 5.65
CA GLY A 187 -24.79 2.34 4.91
C GLY A 187 -24.24 2.86 3.57
N GLY A 188 -24.98 2.60 2.50
CA GLY A 188 -24.69 3.06 1.15
C GLY A 188 -25.74 4.05 0.64
N TYR A 189 -25.62 4.43 -0.63
CA TYR A 189 -26.58 5.30 -1.30
C TYR A 189 -26.59 5.09 -2.82
N ASP A 190 -27.77 5.19 -3.42
CA ASP A 190 -28.02 5.13 -4.86
C ASP A 190 -28.28 6.54 -5.37
N PHE A 191 -27.25 7.17 -5.94
CA PHE A 191 -27.30 8.50 -6.53
C PHE A 191 -27.99 8.50 -7.90
N VAL A 192 -28.21 7.34 -8.51
CA VAL A 192 -28.93 7.24 -9.79
C VAL A 192 -30.45 7.34 -9.57
N ASN A 193 -30.93 6.79 -8.45
CA ASN A 193 -32.36 6.70 -8.14
C ASN A 193 -32.79 7.43 -6.86
N ASP A 194 -31.87 8.15 -6.21
CA ASP A 194 -32.06 8.89 -4.96
C ASP A 194 -32.69 8.06 -3.83
N ARG A 195 -32.02 6.98 -3.43
CA ARG A 195 -32.46 6.11 -2.33
C ARG A 195 -31.30 5.48 -1.57
N ALA A 196 -31.55 5.01 -0.36
CA ALA A 196 -30.53 4.36 0.48
C ALA A 196 -30.09 2.98 -0.06
N GLU A 197 -30.98 2.25 -0.75
CA GLU A 197 -30.67 0.93 -1.29
C GLU A 197 -29.82 1.01 -2.56
N ALA A 198 -28.51 0.86 -2.40
CA ALA A 198 -27.50 0.83 -3.47
C ALA A 198 -27.28 -0.57 -4.08
N SER A 199 -28.35 -1.31 -4.33
CA SER A 199 -28.28 -2.65 -4.94
C SER A 199 -27.77 -2.58 -6.38
N ASP A 200 -27.02 -3.59 -6.78
CA ASP A 200 -26.50 -3.71 -8.14
C ASP A 200 -27.58 -4.25 -9.09
N ASP A 201 -27.59 -3.73 -10.32
CA ASP A 201 -28.44 -4.14 -11.44
C ASP A 201 -27.64 -4.35 -12.74
N ASN A 202 -26.31 -4.34 -12.66
CA ASN A 202 -25.41 -4.57 -13.78
C ASN A 202 -24.46 -5.76 -13.56
N GLY A 203 -23.99 -5.97 -12.32
CA GLY A 203 -23.00 -6.98 -11.96
C GLY A 203 -21.56 -6.49 -11.93
N HIS A 204 -21.28 -5.28 -12.42
CA HIS A 204 -19.93 -4.73 -12.36
C HIS A 204 -19.52 -4.38 -10.93
N GLY A 205 -20.33 -3.60 -10.21
CA GLY A 205 -20.04 -3.16 -8.86
C GLY A 205 -19.97 -4.31 -7.84
N THR A 206 -20.81 -5.33 -7.99
CA THR A 206 -20.72 -6.54 -7.15
C THR A 206 -19.43 -7.32 -7.38
N HIS A 207 -18.98 -7.45 -8.63
CA HIS A 207 -17.70 -8.10 -8.95
C HIS A 207 -16.50 -7.33 -8.39
N VAL A 208 -16.55 -5.99 -8.49
CA VAL A 208 -15.54 -5.08 -7.92
C VAL A 208 -15.50 -5.21 -6.40
N ALA A 209 -16.65 -5.20 -5.73
CA ALA A 209 -16.75 -5.37 -4.28
C ALA A 209 -16.24 -6.75 -3.83
N GLY A 210 -16.53 -7.80 -4.59
CA GLY A 210 -16.01 -9.15 -4.36
C GLY A 210 -14.49 -9.21 -4.43
N THR A 211 -13.88 -8.56 -5.43
CA THR A 211 -12.42 -8.45 -5.51
C THR A 211 -11.81 -7.80 -4.27
N VAL A 212 -12.52 -6.84 -3.66
CA VAL A 212 -12.10 -6.24 -2.40
C VAL A 212 -12.30 -7.19 -1.23
N ALA A 213 -13.53 -7.66 -0.98
CA ALA A 213 -13.89 -8.32 0.27
C ALA A 213 -14.90 -9.47 0.13
N GLN A 214 -14.77 -10.31 -0.90
CA GLN A 214 -15.49 -11.59 -0.95
C GLN A 214 -15.27 -12.39 0.35
N SER A 215 -16.33 -13.00 0.88
CA SER A 215 -16.24 -13.85 2.07
C SER A 215 -15.21 -14.95 1.80
N THR A 216 -14.24 -15.10 2.71
CA THR A 216 -13.10 -16.01 2.51
C THR A 216 -13.04 -16.98 3.68
N ASN A 217 -12.62 -18.23 3.43
CA ASN A 217 -12.64 -19.34 4.38
C ASN A 217 -14.05 -19.83 4.78
N ASN A 218 -15.06 -19.62 3.94
CA ASN A 218 -16.45 -20.03 4.21
C ASN A 218 -16.81 -21.40 3.60
N GLY A 219 -15.90 -22.01 2.84
CA GLY A 219 -16.11 -23.28 2.12
C GLY A 219 -17.01 -23.17 0.90
N TYR A 220 -17.19 -21.95 0.36
CA TYR A 220 -18.01 -21.62 -0.80
C TYR A 220 -17.21 -20.69 -1.73
N GLY A 221 -17.57 -20.67 -3.02
CA GLY A 221 -17.07 -19.68 -3.98
C GLY A 221 -15.56 -19.41 -4.00
N VAL A 222 -15.23 -18.13 -3.89
CA VAL A 222 -13.94 -17.47 -4.18
C VAL A 222 -13.51 -16.60 -2.99
N ALA A 223 -12.32 -16.00 -3.05
CA ALA A 223 -11.78 -15.17 -1.97
C ALA A 223 -11.60 -13.70 -2.37
N GLY A 224 -11.69 -12.81 -1.38
CA GLY A 224 -11.44 -11.37 -1.49
C GLY A 224 -10.06 -11.00 -0.96
N VAL A 225 -9.49 -9.88 -1.40
CA VAL A 225 -8.13 -9.47 -0.98
C VAL A 225 -8.09 -8.99 0.48
N ALA A 226 -9.02 -8.12 0.87
CA ALA A 226 -9.20 -7.59 2.22
C ALA A 226 -10.54 -8.09 2.79
N TYR A 227 -10.65 -9.41 2.96
CA TYR A 227 -11.91 -10.09 3.25
C TYR A 227 -12.53 -9.82 4.63
N ASN A 228 -11.85 -9.10 5.53
CA ASN A 228 -12.44 -8.57 6.78
C ASN A 228 -12.66 -7.04 6.75
N ALA A 229 -12.48 -6.39 5.60
CA ALA A 229 -12.87 -5.00 5.41
C ALA A 229 -14.39 -4.87 5.25
N LYS A 230 -14.90 -3.68 5.55
CA LYS A 230 -16.32 -3.33 5.33
C LYS A 230 -16.52 -2.75 3.95
N ILE A 231 -17.66 -3.03 3.32
CA ILE A 231 -18.03 -2.45 2.03
C ILE A 231 -19.08 -1.35 2.21
N MET A 232 -18.82 -0.18 1.64
CA MET A 232 -19.79 0.91 1.49
C MET A 232 -20.25 0.97 0.02
N PRO A 233 -21.46 0.51 -0.31
CA PRO A 233 -21.94 0.49 -1.68
C PRO A 233 -22.46 1.86 -2.10
N LEU A 234 -21.88 2.47 -3.14
CA LEU A 234 -22.32 3.76 -3.68
C LEU A 234 -22.63 3.60 -5.17
N LYS A 235 -23.92 3.59 -5.50
CA LYS A 235 -24.37 3.43 -6.87
C LYS A 235 -24.43 4.79 -7.56
N VAL A 236 -23.55 4.97 -8.55
CA VAL A 236 -23.47 6.17 -9.38
C VAL A 236 -23.59 5.84 -10.88
N LEU A 237 -23.48 4.56 -11.23
CA LEU A 237 -23.68 4.06 -12.58
C LEU A 237 -25.04 3.37 -12.69
N SER A 238 -25.77 3.70 -13.75
CA SER A 238 -27.04 3.04 -14.10
C SER A 238 -26.83 1.57 -14.51
N ALA A 239 -27.92 0.83 -14.72
CA ALA A 239 -27.89 -0.53 -15.28
C ALA A 239 -27.13 -0.62 -16.62
N GLY A 240 -27.05 0.49 -17.38
CA GLY A 240 -26.26 0.59 -18.61
C GLY A 240 -24.76 0.84 -18.40
N GLY A 241 -24.28 0.92 -17.15
CA GLY A 241 -22.88 1.13 -16.80
C GLY A 241 -22.37 2.57 -16.98
N GLY A 242 -23.27 3.54 -17.25
CA GLY A 242 -22.95 4.96 -17.37
C GLY A 242 -23.51 5.79 -16.22
N GLY A 243 -22.77 6.82 -15.82
CA GLY A 243 -23.14 7.77 -14.75
C GLY A 243 -22.48 9.13 -14.93
N THR A 244 -22.98 10.13 -14.21
CA THR A 244 -22.52 11.52 -14.39
C THR A 244 -21.45 11.91 -13.39
N ILE A 245 -20.58 12.86 -13.75
CA ILE A 245 -19.55 13.35 -12.81
C ILE A 245 -20.16 14.01 -11.57
N ALA A 246 -21.36 14.56 -11.66
CA ALA A 246 -22.03 15.16 -10.51
C ALA A 246 -22.37 14.10 -9.45
N ASP A 247 -22.99 12.98 -9.87
CA ASP A 247 -23.29 11.84 -8.98
C ASP A 247 -22.02 11.24 -8.38
N ILE A 248 -20.96 11.10 -9.21
CA ILE A 248 -19.68 10.56 -8.76
C ILE A 248 -19.02 11.49 -7.74
N ALA A 249 -18.99 12.81 -7.99
CA ALA A 249 -18.38 13.78 -7.09
C ALA A 249 -19.11 13.84 -5.74
N GLU A 250 -20.44 13.74 -5.76
CA GLU A 250 -21.27 13.71 -4.56
C GLU A 250 -21.06 12.41 -3.77
N ALA A 251 -20.98 11.27 -4.45
CA ALA A 251 -20.64 9.99 -3.83
C ALA A 251 -19.26 9.99 -3.17
N ILE A 252 -18.25 10.66 -3.75
CA ILE A 252 -16.93 10.82 -3.14
C ILE A 252 -17.02 11.60 -1.82
N LYS A 253 -17.78 12.70 -1.79
CA LYS A 253 -18.00 13.47 -0.56
C LYS A 253 -18.76 12.65 0.48
N PHE A 254 -19.86 12.00 0.07
CA PHE A 254 -20.64 11.12 0.92
C PHE A 254 -19.79 10.01 1.55
N ALA A 255 -18.93 9.35 0.76
CA ALA A 255 -18.02 8.33 1.26
C ALA A 255 -17.11 8.87 2.38
N ALA A 256 -16.50 10.03 2.15
CA ALA A 256 -15.61 10.66 3.11
C ALA A 256 -16.35 11.12 4.39
N ASP A 257 -17.60 11.53 4.27
CA ASP A 257 -18.44 11.95 5.41
C ASP A 257 -18.95 10.77 6.23
N ASN A 258 -19.17 9.62 5.60
CA ASN A 258 -19.70 8.40 6.21
C ASN A 258 -18.61 7.40 6.62
N GLY A 259 -17.36 7.85 6.72
CA GLY A 259 -16.27 7.06 7.31
C GLY A 259 -15.62 6.05 6.38
N ALA A 260 -15.66 6.26 5.06
CA ALA A 260 -14.83 5.49 4.14
C ALA A 260 -13.35 5.79 4.36
N ASP A 261 -12.53 4.75 4.43
CA ASP A 261 -11.08 4.85 4.55
C ASP A 261 -10.37 4.80 3.19
N VAL A 262 -10.98 4.09 2.25
CA VAL A 262 -10.53 3.90 0.87
C VAL A 262 -11.73 4.03 -0.06
N ILE A 263 -11.57 4.73 -1.17
CA ILE A 263 -12.54 4.81 -2.27
C ILE A 263 -11.96 4.09 -3.48
N ASN A 264 -12.72 3.16 -4.04
CA ASN A 264 -12.44 2.54 -5.34
C ASN A 264 -13.42 3.07 -6.39
N MET A 265 -12.88 3.58 -7.50
CA MET A 265 -13.63 4.00 -8.69
C MET A 265 -13.19 3.16 -9.90
N SER A 266 -13.88 2.06 -10.14
CA SER A 266 -13.65 1.17 -11.29
C SER A 266 -14.34 1.67 -12.57
N LEU A 267 -14.35 2.99 -12.75
CA LEU A 267 -15.03 3.73 -13.79
C LEU A 267 -14.12 4.83 -14.33
N GLY A 268 -14.46 5.36 -15.50
CA GLY A 268 -13.77 6.54 -16.00
C GLY A 268 -14.32 7.08 -17.30
N GLY A 269 -13.79 8.21 -17.73
CA GLY A 269 -14.19 8.88 -18.94
C GLY A 269 -13.22 9.97 -19.37
N GLY A 270 -13.64 10.70 -20.40
CA GLY A 270 -12.96 11.90 -20.86
C GLY A 270 -13.45 13.15 -20.13
N GLY A 271 -12.67 14.22 -20.21
CA GLY A 271 -13.02 15.52 -19.65
C GLY A 271 -12.59 15.70 -18.20
N GLU A 272 -11.75 16.71 -17.99
CA GLU A 272 -11.42 17.25 -16.68
C GLU A 272 -12.59 18.12 -16.19
N SER A 273 -12.86 18.03 -14.89
CA SER A 273 -13.94 18.70 -14.17
C SER A 273 -13.38 19.26 -12.87
N GLN A 274 -13.73 20.51 -12.59
CA GLN A 274 -13.37 21.16 -11.35
C GLN A 274 -14.15 20.56 -10.17
N LEU A 275 -15.44 20.24 -10.36
CA LEU A 275 -16.28 19.58 -9.35
C LEU A 275 -15.65 18.26 -8.87
N MET A 276 -15.20 17.45 -9.82
CA MET A 276 -14.55 16.17 -9.52
C MET A 276 -13.24 16.36 -8.75
N GLN A 277 -12.41 17.33 -9.16
CA GLN A 277 -11.15 17.63 -8.48
C GLN A 277 -11.38 18.13 -7.05
N GLU A 278 -12.41 18.95 -6.82
CA GLU A 278 -12.78 19.44 -5.49
C GLU A 278 -13.26 18.31 -4.58
N ALA A 279 -14.11 17.41 -5.08
CA ALA A 279 -14.54 16.22 -4.33
C ALA A 279 -13.37 15.30 -3.97
N ILE A 280 -12.45 15.05 -4.90
CA ILE A 280 -11.22 14.28 -4.65
C ILE A 280 -10.35 14.96 -3.58
N ASN A 281 -10.16 16.27 -3.68
CA ASN A 281 -9.41 17.03 -2.68
C ASN A 281 -10.07 16.97 -1.30
N TYR A 282 -11.40 17.05 -1.23
CA TYR A 282 -12.17 16.95 0.00
C TYR A 282 -11.96 15.60 0.69
N ALA A 283 -12.17 14.49 -0.04
CA ALA A 283 -11.96 13.15 0.49
C ALA A 283 -10.50 12.91 0.90
N TYR A 284 -9.54 13.32 0.08
CA TYR A 284 -8.13 13.18 0.42
C TYR A 284 -7.75 13.94 1.70
N ASN A 285 -8.25 15.17 1.86
CA ASN A 285 -7.99 15.99 3.05
C ASN A 285 -8.65 15.42 4.32
N LYS A 286 -9.62 14.51 4.18
CA LYS A 286 -10.21 13.72 5.28
C LYS A 286 -9.46 12.42 5.58
N GLY A 287 -8.34 12.15 4.91
CA GLY A 287 -7.52 10.96 5.11
C GLY A 287 -7.99 9.74 4.31
N VAL A 288 -8.82 9.94 3.28
CA VAL A 288 -9.33 8.87 2.42
C VAL A 288 -8.35 8.60 1.28
N VAL A 289 -8.00 7.33 1.08
CA VAL A 289 -7.19 6.89 -0.07
C VAL A 289 -8.09 6.72 -1.29
N ILE A 290 -7.73 7.27 -2.44
CA ILE A 290 -8.57 7.27 -3.63
C ILE A 290 -7.87 6.48 -4.74
N VAL A 291 -8.53 5.45 -5.27
CA VAL A 291 -7.98 4.55 -6.29
C VAL A 291 -8.94 4.51 -7.48
N ALA A 292 -8.40 4.60 -8.70
CA ALA A 292 -9.21 4.56 -9.90
C ALA A 292 -8.57 3.81 -11.08
N ALA A 293 -9.42 3.26 -11.94
CA ALA A 293 -9.02 2.54 -13.14
C ALA A 293 -8.42 3.49 -14.21
N ALA A 294 -7.28 3.12 -14.81
CA ALA A 294 -6.62 3.95 -15.84
C ALA A 294 -7.42 4.05 -17.16
N GLY A 295 -8.31 3.10 -17.45
CA GLY A 295 -9.13 3.03 -18.65
C GLY A 295 -8.69 1.94 -19.64
N ASN A 296 -9.60 1.56 -20.54
CA ASN A 296 -9.51 0.35 -21.38
C ASN A 296 -9.45 0.65 -22.88
N SER A 297 -8.69 1.67 -23.30
CA SER A 297 -8.61 2.10 -24.71
C SER A 297 -7.21 2.00 -25.32
N GLY A 298 -6.25 1.40 -24.61
CA GLY A 298 -4.86 1.26 -25.06
C GLY A 298 -4.14 2.58 -25.32
N GLN A 299 -4.57 3.67 -24.66
CA GLN A 299 -4.06 5.02 -24.89
C GLN A 299 -2.87 5.33 -23.97
N ASN A 300 -1.95 6.17 -24.47
CA ASN A 300 -0.79 6.67 -23.71
C ASN A 300 -1.15 7.86 -22.78
N ALA A 301 -2.29 7.74 -22.10
CA ALA A 301 -2.66 8.53 -20.93
C ALA A 301 -3.80 7.81 -20.19
N ALA A 302 -3.81 7.88 -18.85
CA ALA A 302 -4.96 7.48 -18.07
C ALA A 302 -6.17 8.41 -18.33
N GLY A 303 -7.38 7.85 -18.21
CA GLY A 303 -8.63 8.61 -18.18
C GLY A 303 -8.83 9.33 -16.84
N TYR A 304 -9.88 10.12 -16.74
CA TYR A 304 -10.34 10.65 -15.46
C TYR A 304 -11.34 9.66 -14.83
N PRO A 305 -11.34 9.46 -13.50
CA PRO A 305 -10.62 10.25 -12.49
C PRO A 305 -9.19 9.80 -12.17
N ALA A 306 -8.69 8.68 -12.72
CA ALA A 306 -7.34 8.15 -12.43
C ALA A 306 -6.21 9.17 -12.67
N ARG A 307 -6.40 10.10 -13.60
CA ARG A 307 -5.42 11.14 -13.93
C ARG A 307 -5.38 12.32 -12.95
N TYR A 308 -6.34 12.48 -12.04
CA TYR A 308 -6.30 13.57 -11.07
C TYR A 308 -5.14 13.39 -10.09
N PRO A 309 -4.48 14.49 -9.66
CA PRO A 309 -3.59 14.42 -8.50
C PRO A 309 -4.32 13.84 -7.29
N LYS A 310 -3.58 13.11 -6.43
CA LYS A 310 -4.11 12.44 -5.22
C LYS A 310 -4.98 11.20 -5.48
N VAL A 311 -5.20 10.84 -6.74
CA VAL A 311 -5.78 9.54 -7.12
C VAL A 311 -4.65 8.61 -7.51
N ILE A 312 -4.74 7.35 -7.06
CA ILE A 312 -3.84 6.28 -7.48
C ILE A 312 -4.42 5.67 -8.75
N GLY A 313 -3.81 5.98 -9.90
CA GLY A 313 -4.24 5.44 -11.20
C GLY A 313 -3.68 4.04 -11.47
N VAL A 314 -4.56 3.08 -11.78
CA VAL A 314 -4.21 1.65 -11.84
C VAL A 314 -4.30 1.09 -13.26
N ALA A 315 -3.17 0.58 -13.77
CA ALA A 315 -3.09 -0.16 -15.03
C ALA A 315 -3.37 -1.67 -14.84
N ALA A 316 -3.79 -2.34 -15.92
CA ALA A 316 -4.18 -3.75 -15.91
C ALA A 316 -3.07 -4.68 -16.43
N LEU A 317 -2.85 -5.76 -15.68
CA LEU A 317 -1.94 -6.86 -16.00
C LEU A 317 -2.68 -8.14 -16.38
N ASP A 318 -2.09 -8.92 -17.26
CA ASP A 318 -2.49 -10.30 -17.56
C ASP A 318 -1.83 -11.31 -16.57
N PRO A 319 -2.19 -12.60 -16.63
CA PRO A 319 -1.60 -13.64 -15.77
C PRO A 319 -0.07 -13.82 -15.90
N THR A 320 0.52 -13.36 -17.00
CA THR A 320 1.97 -13.43 -17.24
C THR A 320 2.70 -12.20 -16.71
N GLY A 321 1.97 -11.21 -16.19
CA GLY A 321 2.51 -9.95 -15.69
C GLY A 321 2.78 -8.92 -16.79
N ASN A 322 2.25 -9.10 -17.99
CA ASN A 322 2.37 -8.10 -19.05
C ASN A 322 1.20 -7.10 -18.99
N LYS A 323 1.43 -5.85 -19.41
CA LYS A 323 0.35 -4.88 -19.60
C LYS A 323 -0.62 -5.43 -20.64
N THR A 324 -1.90 -5.47 -20.31
CA THR A 324 -2.92 -5.93 -21.26
C THR A 324 -3.02 -4.97 -22.46
N PRO A 325 -3.37 -5.43 -23.67
CA PRO A 325 -3.47 -4.57 -24.86
C PRO A 325 -4.44 -3.40 -24.67
N TYR A 326 -5.54 -3.62 -23.94
CA TYR A 326 -6.58 -2.63 -23.69
C TYR A 326 -6.19 -1.61 -22.60
N SER A 327 -5.26 -1.92 -21.68
CA SER A 327 -4.93 -0.98 -20.59
C SER A 327 -4.32 0.30 -21.13
N ASN A 328 -4.89 1.44 -20.71
CA ASN A 328 -4.23 2.72 -20.80
C ASN A 328 -2.93 2.71 -19.98
N PHE A 329 -1.99 3.56 -20.36
CA PHE A 329 -0.65 3.67 -19.78
C PHE A 329 -0.16 5.12 -19.86
N GLY A 330 1.05 5.41 -19.37
CA GLY A 330 1.63 6.74 -19.50
C GLY A 330 1.23 7.67 -18.35
N ALA A 331 0.95 8.93 -18.65
CA ALA A 331 0.63 9.92 -17.64
C ALA A 331 -0.65 9.57 -16.85
N GLY A 332 -0.58 9.65 -15.52
CA GLY A 332 -1.70 9.29 -14.63
C GLY A 332 -1.78 7.80 -14.27
N VAL A 333 -0.79 6.98 -14.66
CA VAL A 333 -0.62 5.62 -14.14
C VAL A 333 0.43 5.61 -13.04
N ASP A 334 0.03 5.18 -11.85
CA ASP A 334 0.86 5.13 -10.65
C ASP A 334 1.36 3.71 -10.32
N ILE A 335 0.57 2.69 -10.64
CA ILE A 335 0.86 1.29 -10.32
C ILE A 335 0.07 0.35 -11.24
N ALA A 336 0.51 -0.90 -11.37
CA ALA A 336 -0.20 -1.93 -12.13
C ALA A 336 -0.63 -3.11 -11.25
N ALA A 337 -1.81 -3.66 -11.55
CA ALA A 337 -2.41 -4.76 -10.79
C ALA A 337 -3.15 -5.74 -11.73
N PRO A 338 -3.51 -6.95 -11.26
CA PRO A 338 -4.23 -7.94 -12.05
C PRO A 338 -5.56 -7.40 -12.60
N GLY A 339 -5.65 -7.23 -13.92
CA GLY A 339 -6.89 -6.83 -14.61
C GLY A 339 -7.42 -7.89 -15.57
N GLY A 340 -6.63 -8.92 -15.85
CA GLY A 340 -7.03 -10.09 -16.60
C GLY A 340 -7.03 -9.94 -18.12
N LEU A 341 -6.97 -11.07 -18.80
CA LEU A 341 -7.06 -11.14 -20.26
C LEU A 341 -7.80 -12.42 -20.63
N THR A 342 -8.97 -12.28 -21.23
CA THR A 342 -9.85 -13.39 -21.62
C THR A 342 -9.75 -13.72 -23.11
N GLU A 343 -9.01 -12.93 -23.88
CA GLU A 343 -8.75 -13.13 -25.31
C GLU A 343 -7.41 -13.84 -25.55
N GLY A 344 -7.33 -14.67 -26.61
CA GLY A 344 -6.12 -15.43 -26.98
C GLY A 344 -6.10 -16.87 -26.46
N GLU A 345 -4.91 -17.52 -26.47
CA GLU A 345 -4.74 -18.93 -26.05
C GLU A 345 -4.95 -19.16 -24.53
N ASN A 346 -5.01 -18.09 -23.73
CA ASN A 346 -5.27 -18.13 -22.29
C ASN A 346 -6.74 -17.77 -21.98
N THR A 347 -7.64 -18.74 -22.14
CA THR A 347 -9.08 -18.57 -21.86
C THR A 347 -9.43 -18.46 -20.38
N ALA A 348 -8.49 -18.77 -19.47
CA ALA A 348 -8.65 -18.72 -18.01
C ALA A 348 -8.02 -17.47 -17.35
N GLY A 349 -7.73 -16.42 -18.12
CA GLY A 349 -6.98 -15.25 -17.63
C GLY A 349 -7.80 -14.11 -17.04
N GLY A 350 -9.13 -14.24 -16.92
CA GLY A 350 -9.98 -13.22 -16.29
C GLY A 350 -9.87 -13.20 -14.76
N ILE A 351 -10.47 -12.19 -14.12
CA ILE A 351 -10.60 -12.11 -12.66
C ILE A 351 -11.94 -12.72 -12.28
N LEU A 352 -11.91 -13.85 -11.58
CA LEU A 352 -13.10 -14.62 -11.20
C LEU A 352 -13.64 -14.12 -9.85
N GLN A 353 -14.91 -13.71 -9.84
CA GLN A 353 -15.68 -13.40 -8.62
C GLN A 353 -17.13 -13.90 -8.72
N GLU A 354 -17.82 -14.09 -7.59
CA GLU A 354 -19.30 -14.16 -7.60
C GLU A 354 -19.86 -12.75 -7.78
N THR A 355 -20.83 -12.62 -8.67
CA THR A 355 -21.52 -11.37 -8.98
C THR A 355 -22.97 -11.65 -9.34
N ILE A 356 -23.71 -10.65 -9.85
CA ILE A 356 -25.05 -10.83 -10.40
C ILE A 356 -25.01 -10.92 -11.92
N ASP A 357 -25.89 -11.75 -12.47
CA ASP A 357 -26.23 -11.76 -13.89
C ASP A 357 -27.25 -10.64 -14.16
N PRO A 358 -26.94 -9.64 -15.01
CA PRO A 358 -27.85 -8.54 -15.29
C PRO A 358 -29.15 -8.96 -16.00
N GLU A 359 -29.18 -10.11 -16.68
CA GLU A 359 -30.39 -10.58 -17.37
C GLU A 359 -31.39 -11.21 -16.41
N THR A 360 -30.89 -11.96 -15.42
CA THR A 360 -31.73 -12.73 -14.49
C THR A 360 -31.84 -12.10 -13.10
N GLY A 361 -30.91 -11.20 -12.73
CA GLY A 361 -30.73 -10.69 -11.38
C GLY A 361 -30.21 -11.74 -10.38
N GLY A 362 -29.91 -12.96 -10.84
CA GLY A 362 -29.43 -14.06 -10.01
C GLY A 362 -27.92 -13.99 -9.76
N SER A 363 -27.45 -14.63 -8.69
CA SER A 363 -26.02 -14.77 -8.43
C SER A 363 -25.36 -15.73 -9.43
N THR A 364 -24.17 -15.37 -9.91
CA THR A 364 -23.37 -16.16 -10.84
C THR A 364 -21.88 -15.93 -10.61
N PHE A 365 -21.03 -16.92 -10.92
CA PHE A 365 -19.58 -16.73 -10.94
C PHE A 365 -19.16 -16.30 -12.33
N ALA A 366 -18.46 -15.16 -12.44
CA ALA A 366 -18.05 -14.60 -13.72
C ALA A 366 -16.60 -14.12 -13.70
N ALA A 367 -15.92 -14.34 -14.83
CA ALA A 367 -14.56 -13.86 -15.06
C ALA A 367 -14.59 -12.58 -15.90
N PHE A 368 -14.21 -11.46 -15.31
CA PHE A 368 -14.18 -10.15 -15.98
C PHE A 368 -12.74 -9.75 -16.34
N GLN A 369 -12.60 -8.88 -17.34
CA GLN A 369 -11.33 -8.20 -17.63
C GLN A 369 -11.50 -6.68 -17.69
N GLY A 370 -10.47 -5.97 -17.26
CA GLY A 370 -10.40 -4.52 -17.34
C GLY A 370 -9.47 -3.90 -16.29
N THR A 371 -9.09 -2.64 -16.51
CA THR A 371 -8.53 -1.80 -15.44
C THR A 371 -9.49 -1.64 -14.26
N SER A 372 -10.80 -1.79 -14.51
CA SER A 372 -11.86 -1.90 -13.50
C SER A 372 -11.70 -3.10 -12.55
N MET A 373 -11.05 -4.18 -12.98
CA MET A 373 -10.72 -5.31 -12.10
C MET A 373 -9.33 -5.15 -11.47
N ALA A 374 -8.43 -4.35 -12.06
CA ALA A 374 -7.14 -4.04 -11.47
C ALA A 374 -7.25 -3.06 -10.29
N SER A 375 -8.07 -2.01 -10.43
CA SER A 375 -8.32 -1.00 -9.39
C SER A 375 -8.69 -1.57 -8.00
N PRO A 376 -9.65 -2.50 -7.87
CA PRO A 376 -10.06 -3.02 -6.56
C PRO A 376 -8.98 -3.84 -5.87
N HIS A 377 -8.03 -4.45 -6.60
CA HIS A 377 -6.87 -5.08 -5.95
C HIS A 377 -6.03 -4.05 -5.21
N VAL A 378 -5.77 -2.90 -5.82
CA VAL A 378 -4.98 -1.82 -5.20
C VAL A 378 -5.74 -1.18 -4.04
N ALA A 379 -7.05 -0.96 -4.20
CA ALA A 379 -7.90 -0.45 -3.12
C ALA A 379 -7.94 -1.39 -1.91
N ALA A 380 -8.04 -2.70 -2.14
CA ALA A 380 -8.01 -3.68 -1.07
C ALA A 380 -6.64 -3.76 -0.38
N ILE A 381 -5.53 -3.67 -1.13
CA ILE A 381 -4.19 -3.62 -0.52
C ILE A 381 -4.00 -2.32 0.28
N ALA A 382 -4.53 -1.19 -0.20
CA ALA A 382 -4.58 0.04 0.58
C ALA A 382 -5.35 -0.17 1.90
N ALA A 383 -6.44 -0.95 1.88
CA ALA A 383 -7.17 -1.30 3.10
C ALA A 383 -6.33 -2.17 4.06
N LEU A 384 -5.58 -3.16 3.55
CA LEU A 384 -4.65 -3.96 4.36
C LEU A 384 -3.56 -3.08 5.01
N VAL A 385 -3.02 -2.12 4.26
CA VAL A 385 -2.03 -1.15 4.77
C VAL A 385 -2.65 -0.24 5.84
N LYS A 386 -3.87 0.27 5.63
CA LYS A 386 -4.56 1.09 6.64
C LYS A 386 -4.87 0.30 7.91
N ALA A 387 -5.30 -0.96 7.78
CA ALA A 387 -5.53 -1.86 8.91
C ALA A 387 -4.24 -2.16 9.72
N SER A 388 -3.07 -1.94 9.11
CA SER A 388 -1.76 -2.04 9.77
C SER A 388 -1.38 -0.78 10.56
N GLY A 389 -2.26 0.23 10.64
CA GLY A 389 -2.07 1.44 11.45
C GLY A 389 -1.52 2.64 10.69
N ILE A 390 -1.46 2.59 9.35
CA ILE A 390 -1.09 3.75 8.53
C ILE A 390 -2.36 4.53 8.18
N THR A 391 -2.47 5.79 8.62
CA THR A 391 -3.70 6.57 8.46
C THR A 391 -3.66 7.54 7.28
N GLU A 392 -2.48 8.11 7.00
CA GLU A 392 -2.34 9.17 6.01
C GLU A 392 -2.33 8.63 4.57
N PRO A 393 -3.12 9.20 3.65
CA PRO A 393 -3.24 8.68 2.29
C PRO A 393 -1.95 8.81 1.47
N GLU A 394 -1.13 9.82 1.77
CA GLU A 394 0.20 9.98 1.14
C GLU A 394 1.14 8.83 1.51
N ASP A 395 1.17 8.43 2.78
CA ASP A 395 2.00 7.34 3.28
C ASP A 395 1.53 5.99 2.71
N VAL A 396 0.21 5.77 2.62
CA VAL A 396 -0.34 4.58 1.97
C VAL A 396 0.08 4.52 0.50
N ALA A 397 -0.06 5.61 -0.24
CA ALA A 397 0.35 5.68 -1.65
C ALA A 397 1.86 5.45 -1.82
N HIS A 398 2.68 5.99 -0.91
CA HIS A 398 4.12 5.75 -0.91
C HIS A 398 4.44 4.27 -0.64
N ILE A 399 3.85 3.65 0.39
CA ILE A 399 4.05 2.24 0.70
C ILE A 399 3.67 1.35 -0.49
N LEU A 400 2.53 1.61 -1.13
CA LEU A 400 2.11 0.86 -2.32
C LEU A 400 3.12 0.96 -3.46
N LYS A 401 3.66 2.16 -3.72
CA LYS A 401 4.65 2.39 -4.79
C LYS A 401 6.04 1.83 -4.45
N GLU A 402 6.49 1.95 -3.20
CA GLU A 402 7.79 1.45 -2.77
C GLU A 402 7.82 -0.08 -2.70
N SER A 403 6.72 -0.69 -2.28
CA SER A 403 6.60 -2.14 -2.17
C SER A 403 6.34 -2.85 -3.49
N ALA A 404 5.94 -2.12 -4.55
CA ALA A 404 5.68 -2.68 -5.86
C ALA A 404 6.93 -3.37 -6.44
N ARG A 405 6.71 -4.51 -7.12
CA ARG A 405 7.77 -5.20 -7.85
C ARG A 405 8.09 -4.41 -9.11
N LYS A 406 9.26 -3.76 -9.09
CA LYS A 406 9.73 -2.88 -10.17
C LYS A 406 9.96 -3.63 -11.47
N VAL A 407 9.61 -2.98 -12.58
CA VAL A 407 9.96 -3.41 -13.95
C VAL A 407 11.12 -2.54 -14.42
N THR A 408 12.25 -3.16 -14.77
CA THR A 408 13.52 -2.45 -15.02
C THR A 408 13.53 -1.62 -16.30
N GLU A 409 12.69 -1.93 -17.28
CA GLU A 409 12.62 -1.23 -18.57
C GLU A 409 11.16 -0.88 -18.90
N ASP A 410 10.74 0.33 -18.53
CA ASP A 410 9.41 0.83 -18.84
C ASP A 410 9.43 2.30 -19.34
N PRO A 411 9.93 2.53 -20.56
CA PRO A 411 10.12 3.89 -21.08
C PRO A 411 8.82 4.65 -21.35
N LEU A 412 7.68 3.94 -21.43
CA LEU A 412 6.37 4.53 -21.71
C LEU A 412 5.45 4.55 -20.49
N ASN A 413 5.94 4.16 -19.31
CA ASN A 413 5.15 4.08 -18.07
C ASN A 413 3.89 3.19 -18.21
N HIS A 414 4.08 1.96 -18.66
CA HIS A 414 3.07 0.91 -18.67
C HIS A 414 2.67 0.43 -17.28
N PHE A 415 3.60 0.48 -16.32
CA PHE A 415 3.46 -0.18 -15.02
C PHE A 415 3.46 0.78 -13.83
N GLY A 416 3.71 2.08 -14.03
CA GLY A 416 3.87 3.01 -12.91
C GLY A 416 5.09 2.62 -12.07
N ALA A 417 4.87 2.47 -10.76
CA ALA A 417 5.87 1.96 -9.83
C ALA A 417 6.21 0.47 -10.02
N GLY A 418 5.36 -0.29 -10.73
CA GLY A 418 5.52 -1.73 -10.97
C GLY A 418 4.28 -2.53 -10.63
N HIS A 419 4.46 -3.84 -10.45
CA HIS A 419 3.36 -4.75 -10.08
C HIS A 419 3.10 -4.66 -8.58
N VAL A 420 1.83 -4.45 -8.20
CA VAL A 420 1.45 -4.38 -6.80
C VAL A 420 1.78 -5.68 -6.05
N ASP A 421 2.24 -5.56 -4.79
CA ASP A 421 2.61 -6.67 -3.92
C ASP A 421 2.05 -6.44 -2.51
N ALA A 422 0.96 -7.14 -2.18
CA ALA A 422 0.25 -7.01 -0.92
C ALA A 422 1.13 -7.39 0.28
N GLY A 423 1.86 -8.51 0.16
CA GLY A 423 2.74 -8.99 1.20
C GLY A 423 3.83 -7.98 1.54
N ASN A 424 4.53 -7.46 0.52
CA ASN A 424 5.57 -6.46 0.73
C ASN A 424 5.00 -5.13 1.25
N ALA A 425 3.83 -4.71 0.78
CA ALA A 425 3.17 -3.49 1.25
C ALA A 425 2.86 -3.55 2.75
N VAL A 426 2.26 -4.65 3.22
CA VAL A 426 1.95 -4.83 4.66
C VAL A 426 3.21 -4.94 5.50
N GLN A 427 4.24 -5.68 5.04
CA GLN A 427 5.50 -5.76 5.79
C GLN A 427 6.21 -4.41 5.89
N LEU A 428 6.13 -3.58 4.83
CA LEU A 428 6.67 -2.22 4.84
C LEU A 428 5.86 -1.31 5.78
N ALA A 429 4.53 -1.42 5.81
CA ALA A 429 3.66 -0.69 6.72
C ALA A 429 3.97 -0.99 8.20
N LEU A 430 4.30 -2.24 8.52
CA LEU A 430 4.66 -2.69 9.87
C LEU A 430 6.11 -2.31 10.27
N LYS A 431 6.93 -1.86 9.32
CA LYS A 431 8.34 -1.54 9.57
C LYS A 431 8.45 -0.37 10.55
N GLY A 432 9.14 -0.59 11.67
CA GLY A 432 9.37 0.43 12.69
C GLY A 432 8.24 0.62 13.69
N GLN A 433 7.11 -0.09 13.55
CA GLN A 433 6.06 -0.07 14.54
C GLN A 433 6.32 -1.11 15.65
N ILE A 434 6.06 -0.74 16.91
CA ILE A 434 5.97 -1.69 18.03
C ILE A 434 4.49 -1.93 18.25
N THR A 435 3.97 -3.06 17.79
CA THR A 435 2.57 -3.45 18.02
C THR A 435 2.51 -4.67 18.93
N PHE A 436 1.41 -4.80 19.67
CA PHE A 436 1.17 -5.99 20.47
C PHE A 436 1.18 -7.27 19.60
N ARG A 437 0.66 -7.16 18.37
CA ARG A 437 0.66 -8.25 17.39
C ARG A 437 2.09 -8.62 16.96
N ASP A 438 2.95 -7.63 16.68
CA ASP A 438 4.37 -7.87 16.36
C ASP A 438 5.13 -8.48 17.55
N PHE A 439 4.88 -8.01 18.78
CA PHE A 439 5.46 -8.59 19.99
C PHE A 439 5.06 -10.06 20.17
N PHE A 440 3.77 -10.40 20.05
CA PHE A 440 3.30 -11.77 20.20
C PHE A 440 3.77 -12.70 19.07
N ARG A 441 3.82 -12.18 17.83
CA ARG A 441 4.42 -12.89 16.69
C ARG A 441 5.88 -13.22 16.97
N TRP A 442 6.68 -12.22 17.35
CA TRP A 442 8.08 -12.43 17.72
C TRP A 442 8.23 -13.41 18.90
N LEU A 443 7.36 -13.31 19.91
CA LEU A 443 7.35 -14.17 21.09
C LEU A 443 7.08 -15.64 20.71
N ARG A 444 6.14 -15.87 19.80
CA ARG A 444 5.82 -17.19 19.23
C ARG A 444 6.99 -17.74 18.43
N ASP A 445 7.47 -16.97 17.47
CA ASP A 445 8.46 -17.42 16.48
C ASP A 445 9.84 -17.63 17.13
N SER A 446 10.14 -16.92 18.22
CA SER A 446 11.34 -17.12 19.04
C SER A 446 11.22 -18.28 20.05
N GLY A 447 10.07 -18.96 20.11
CA GLY A 447 9.84 -20.12 20.99
C GLY A 447 9.57 -19.78 22.46
N TYR A 448 9.41 -18.50 22.80
CA TYR A 448 9.12 -18.06 24.18
C TYR A 448 7.70 -18.40 24.65
N LEU A 449 6.80 -18.83 23.76
CA LEU A 449 5.49 -19.38 24.13
C LEU A 449 5.56 -20.80 24.72
N ASN A 450 6.72 -21.49 24.67
CA ASN A 450 6.86 -22.83 25.21
C ASN A 450 6.77 -22.81 26.75
N PRO A 451 5.82 -23.52 27.39
CA PRO A 451 5.68 -23.54 28.85
C PRO A 451 6.96 -23.99 29.58
N ARG A 452 7.76 -24.87 28.95
CA ARG A 452 9.04 -25.35 29.53
C ARG A 452 10.02 -24.21 29.81
N PHE A 453 10.07 -23.21 28.93
CA PHE A 453 10.93 -22.02 29.11
C PHE A 453 10.60 -21.28 30.40
N TRP A 454 9.31 -21.19 30.77
CA TRP A 454 8.86 -20.47 31.97
C TRP A 454 8.97 -21.30 33.25
N ILE A 455 8.87 -22.63 33.15
CA ILE A 455 8.85 -23.55 34.29
C ILE A 455 10.28 -23.98 34.71
N ASP A 456 11.24 -24.02 33.79
CA ASP A 456 12.63 -24.38 34.11
C ASP A 456 13.32 -23.28 34.95
N GLY A 457 13.68 -23.57 36.20
CA GLY A 457 14.48 -22.68 37.06
C GLY A 457 13.76 -21.95 38.21
N GLY A 458 12.48 -22.25 38.46
CA GLY A 458 11.73 -21.76 39.64
C GLY A 458 11.25 -20.30 39.58
N ALA A 459 10.29 -19.94 40.45
CA ALA A 459 9.58 -18.66 40.44
C ALA A 459 10.48 -17.41 40.63
N VAL A 460 11.68 -17.58 41.18
CA VAL A 460 12.66 -16.51 41.42
C VAL A 460 13.27 -15.97 40.11
N ALA A 461 13.17 -16.71 39.00
CA ALA A 461 13.69 -16.32 37.70
C ALA A 461 12.68 -15.55 36.81
N LEU A 462 11.43 -15.35 37.26
CA LEU A 462 10.37 -14.79 36.40
C LEU A 462 10.66 -13.34 35.95
N LEU A 463 10.98 -12.45 36.91
CA LEU A 463 11.25 -11.03 36.60
C LEU A 463 12.48 -10.86 35.68
N PRO A 464 13.63 -11.52 35.93
CA PRO A 464 14.75 -11.51 35.00
C PRO A 464 14.41 -12.08 33.62
N LYS A 465 13.63 -13.16 33.52
CA LYS A 465 13.18 -13.72 32.23
C LYS A 465 12.27 -12.77 31.47
N LEU A 466 11.34 -12.10 32.15
CA LEU A 466 10.51 -11.05 31.55
C LEU A 466 11.36 -9.90 31.01
N GLY A 467 12.33 -9.42 31.81
CA GLY A 467 13.27 -8.39 31.38
C GLY A 467 14.13 -8.83 30.19
N MET A 468 14.56 -10.10 30.15
CA MET A 468 15.28 -10.67 29.01
C MET A 468 14.41 -10.75 27.77
N VAL A 469 13.18 -11.28 27.85
CA VAL A 469 12.25 -11.38 26.72
C VAL A 469 11.93 -10.00 26.17
N LEU A 470 11.60 -9.03 27.03
CA LEU A 470 11.34 -7.64 26.62
C LEU A 470 12.59 -6.97 26.03
N GLY A 471 13.76 -7.14 26.67
CA GLY A 471 15.02 -6.61 26.18
C GLY A 471 15.45 -7.21 24.84
N SER A 472 15.27 -8.53 24.66
CA SER A 472 15.53 -9.22 23.40
C SER A 472 14.56 -8.79 22.31
N TYR A 473 13.28 -8.56 22.62
CA TYR A 473 12.32 -8.02 21.67
C TYR A 473 12.72 -6.60 21.23
N LEU A 474 12.98 -5.70 22.18
CA LEU A 474 13.36 -4.32 21.88
C LEU A 474 14.68 -4.26 21.10
N LEU A 475 15.64 -5.12 21.43
CA LEU A 475 16.89 -5.25 20.69
C LEU A 475 16.65 -5.79 19.27
N ALA A 476 15.86 -6.85 19.12
CA ALA A 476 15.52 -7.40 17.81
C ALA A 476 14.77 -6.37 16.94
N TRP A 477 13.82 -5.65 17.52
CA TRP A 477 13.10 -4.55 16.88
C TRP A 477 14.05 -3.43 16.45
N PHE A 478 14.94 -2.99 17.35
CA PHE A 478 15.94 -1.94 17.07
C PHE A 478 16.88 -2.36 15.94
N LEU A 479 17.41 -3.59 15.99
CA LEU A 479 18.28 -4.11 14.94
C LEU A 479 17.54 -4.22 13.61
N ARG A 480 16.32 -4.77 13.58
CA ARG A 480 15.48 -4.90 12.37
C ARG A 480 15.17 -3.55 11.72
N ASN A 481 14.95 -2.50 12.52
CA ASN A 481 14.51 -1.21 11.99
C ASN A 481 15.67 -0.29 11.59
N TYR A 482 16.77 -0.29 12.35
CA TYR A 482 17.86 0.67 12.17
C TYR A 482 19.11 0.08 11.50
N PHE A 483 19.18 -1.24 11.36
CA PHE A 483 20.29 -1.90 10.72
C PHE A 483 19.83 -2.92 9.66
N PRO A 484 19.74 -2.52 8.38
CA PRO A 484 19.34 -3.41 7.30
C PRO A 484 20.52 -4.31 6.91
N PHE A 485 20.75 -5.42 7.61
CA PHE A 485 21.77 -6.40 7.22
C PHE A 485 21.21 -7.82 7.10
N GLN A 486 21.80 -8.60 6.18
CA GLN A 486 21.67 -10.06 6.18
C GLN A 486 22.65 -10.64 7.19
N TRP A 487 22.17 -11.54 8.06
CA TRP A 487 23.02 -12.26 9.01
C TRP A 487 24.02 -13.15 8.28
N SER A 488 25.22 -12.62 8.02
CA SER A 488 26.33 -13.41 7.49
C SER A 488 27.18 -13.96 8.63
N PHE A 489 27.78 -15.13 8.41
CA PHE A 489 28.75 -15.70 9.35
C PHE A 489 29.91 -14.74 9.66
N SER A 490 30.34 -13.96 8.67
CA SER A 490 31.34 -12.90 8.79
C SER A 490 30.92 -11.81 9.78
N MET A 491 29.66 -11.37 9.70
CA MET A 491 29.14 -10.35 10.62
C MET A 491 28.99 -10.90 12.04
N MET A 492 28.46 -12.12 12.17
CA MET A 492 28.27 -12.78 13.46
C MET A 492 29.62 -13.01 14.17
N SER A 493 30.63 -13.49 13.43
CA SER A 493 31.97 -13.71 13.99
C SER A 493 32.63 -12.40 14.44
N GLY A 494 32.47 -11.32 13.67
CA GLY A 494 32.87 -9.97 14.11
C GLY A 494 32.14 -9.52 15.38
N LEU A 495 30.81 -9.67 15.43
CA LEU A 495 29.99 -9.27 16.58
C LEU A 495 30.37 -10.04 17.85
N VAL A 496 30.59 -11.34 17.75
CA VAL A 496 31.08 -12.17 18.85
C VAL A 496 32.46 -11.71 19.30
N ALA A 497 33.41 -11.55 18.38
CA ALA A 497 34.76 -11.07 18.69
C ALA A 497 34.75 -9.69 19.37
N GLY A 498 33.91 -8.77 18.91
CA GLY A 498 33.78 -7.43 19.49
C GLY A 498 33.11 -7.40 20.86
N SER A 499 32.15 -8.29 21.12
CA SER A 499 31.29 -8.23 22.32
C SER A 499 31.79 -9.08 23.48
N SER A 500 31.95 -10.38 23.28
CA SER A 500 32.16 -11.37 24.34
C SER A 500 33.33 -12.33 24.07
N GLY A 501 33.85 -12.35 22.84
CA GLY A 501 34.77 -13.38 22.39
C GLY A 501 34.15 -14.78 22.46
N LEU A 502 34.96 -15.83 22.25
CA LEU A 502 34.54 -17.21 22.49
C LEU A 502 34.63 -17.51 23.99
N PHE A 503 33.81 -16.85 24.82
CA PHE A 503 33.97 -16.76 26.27
C PHE A 503 34.20 -18.12 26.98
N PHE A 504 33.63 -19.21 26.45
CA PHE A 504 33.81 -20.57 26.96
C PHE A 504 35.26 -21.06 26.89
N LEU A 505 36.09 -20.53 25.97
CA LEU A 505 37.51 -20.84 25.89
C LEU A 505 38.31 -20.27 27.06
N ARG A 506 37.83 -19.21 27.75
CA ARG A 506 38.53 -18.66 28.94
C ARG A 506 38.63 -19.67 30.08
N GLY A 507 37.64 -20.57 30.20
CA GLY A 507 37.60 -21.62 31.21
C GLY A 507 38.26 -22.93 30.78
N PHE A 508 38.70 -23.03 29.53
CA PHE A 508 39.27 -24.25 28.98
C PHE A 508 40.74 -24.39 29.39
N TYR A 509 41.03 -25.35 30.25
CA TYR A 509 42.37 -25.58 30.78
C TYR A 509 43.02 -26.80 30.11
N ILE A 510 44.11 -26.58 29.39
CA ILE A 510 44.94 -27.66 28.83
C ILE A 510 46.22 -27.79 29.64
N PHE A 511 46.42 -28.94 30.28
CA PHE A 511 47.63 -29.23 31.06
C PHE A 511 48.89 -29.10 30.18
N ASP A 512 49.95 -28.47 30.71
CA ASP A 512 51.25 -28.22 30.06
C ASP A 512 51.28 -27.28 28.82
N LEU A 513 50.19 -26.57 28.50
CA LEU A 513 50.20 -25.53 27.46
C LEU A 513 50.03 -24.10 28.03
N PRO A 514 50.61 -23.09 27.36
CA PRO A 514 50.31 -21.70 27.67
C PRO A 514 48.81 -21.42 27.49
N GLN A 515 48.16 -20.86 28.52
CA GLN A 515 46.71 -20.60 28.52
C GLN A 515 46.32 -19.28 27.82
N TRP A 516 47.30 -18.42 27.55
CA TRP A 516 47.07 -17.10 26.95
C TRP A 516 46.36 -17.16 25.58
N PRO A 517 46.56 -18.16 24.69
CA PRO A 517 45.84 -18.25 23.41
C PRO A 517 44.34 -18.49 23.61
N MET A 518 43.97 -19.38 24.55
CA MET A 518 42.56 -19.64 24.89
C MET A 518 41.91 -18.43 25.55
N ARG A 519 42.65 -17.72 26.43
CA ARG A 519 42.19 -16.46 27.01
C ARG A 519 42.01 -15.36 25.97
N MET A 520 42.91 -15.26 24.99
CA MET A 520 42.81 -14.30 23.88
C MET A 520 41.57 -14.57 23.03
N MET A 521 41.41 -15.81 22.55
CA MET A 521 40.25 -16.19 21.72
C MET A 521 38.93 -16.08 22.48
N GLY A 522 38.96 -16.30 23.80
CA GLY A 522 37.81 -16.14 24.67
C GLY A 522 37.57 -14.72 25.17
N SER A 523 38.39 -13.74 24.77
CA SER A 523 38.21 -12.34 25.16
C SER A 523 37.55 -11.52 24.07
N SER A 524 36.72 -10.57 24.47
CA SER A 524 36.24 -9.54 23.56
C SER A 524 37.37 -8.59 23.15
N VAL A 525 37.23 -7.90 22.02
CA VAL A 525 38.21 -6.89 21.55
C VAL A 525 38.59 -5.87 22.64
N PRO A 526 37.66 -5.31 23.43
CA PRO A 526 38.00 -4.39 24.52
C PRO A 526 38.83 -5.00 25.64
N GLU A 527 38.71 -6.31 25.87
CA GLU A 527 39.40 -7.06 26.92
C GLU A 527 40.73 -7.69 26.44
N LEU A 528 41.07 -7.60 25.16
CA LEU A 528 42.32 -8.17 24.63
C LEU A 528 43.56 -7.60 25.35
N GLY A 529 43.54 -6.32 25.71
CA GLY A 529 44.60 -5.71 26.51
C GLY A 529 44.81 -6.42 27.85
N ASN A 530 43.71 -6.85 28.49
CA ASN A 530 43.71 -7.56 29.78
C ASN A 530 44.28 -8.97 29.59
N ALA A 531 43.87 -9.65 28.51
CA ALA A 531 44.31 -11.00 28.19
C ALA A 531 45.82 -11.07 27.89
N ILE A 532 46.38 -10.03 27.25
CA ILE A 532 47.80 -9.91 26.93
C ILE A 532 48.62 -9.53 28.17
N ALA A 533 48.18 -8.52 28.91
CA ALA A 533 48.91 -7.97 30.04
C ALA A 533 48.75 -8.78 31.33
N GLY A 534 47.77 -9.69 31.39
CA GLY A 534 47.49 -10.51 32.56
C GLY A 534 46.91 -9.74 33.75
N ASN A 535 46.25 -8.60 33.50
CA ASN A 535 45.63 -7.76 34.53
C ASN A 535 44.10 -7.65 34.32
N SER A 536 43.38 -7.08 35.28
CA SER A 536 41.93 -6.89 35.22
C SER A 536 41.51 -5.51 34.71
N LEU A 537 42.46 -4.64 34.34
CA LEU A 537 42.21 -3.25 33.97
C LEU A 537 42.02 -3.12 32.46
N LEU A 538 40.87 -2.57 32.03
CA LEU A 538 40.63 -2.30 30.62
C LEU A 538 41.70 -1.35 30.07
N ASN A 539 42.33 -1.74 28.97
CA ASN A 539 43.28 -0.88 28.27
C ASN A 539 42.51 0.15 27.42
N PRO A 540 42.72 1.46 27.58
CA PRO A 540 41.96 2.50 26.86
C PRO A 540 42.15 2.45 25.34
N ILE A 541 43.21 1.83 24.81
CA ILE A 541 43.38 1.65 23.35
C ILE A 541 42.39 0.59 22.84
N PHE A 542 42.34 -0.57 23.51
CA PHE A 542 41.45 -1.67 23.14
C PHE A 542 39.99 -1.35 23.48
N ALA A 543 39.75 -0.69 24.61
CA ALA A 543 38.44 -0.24 25.08
C ALA A 543 38.02 1.10 24.46
N SER A 544 38.28 1.29 23.16
CA SER A 544 37.92 2.50 22.40
C SER A 544 37.47 2.18 20.98
N VAL A 545 37.02 3.21 20.26
CA VAL A 545 36.67 3.12 18.83
C VAL A 545 37.89 2.91 17.92
N LEU A 546 39.13 3.01 18.42
CA LEU A 546 40.34 2.99 17.59
C LEU A 546 40.51 1.68 16.81
N ILE A 547 40.38 0.52 17.45
CA ILE A 547 40.50 -0.78 16.79
C ILE A 547 39.36 -0.98 15.76
N PRO A 548 38.08 -0.74 16.10
CA PRO A 548 36.99 -0.70 15.11
C PRO A 548 37.25 0.25 13.93
N ALA A 549 37.74 1.47 14.17
CA ALA A 549 38.02 2.45 13.12
C ALA A 549 39.08 1.95 12.14
N ILE A 550 40.16 1.34 12.64
CA ILE A 550 41.21 0.75 11.81
C ILE A 550 40.62 -0.39 10.95
N LEU A 551 39.83 -1.29 11.55
CA LEU A 551 39.21 -2.40 10.84
C LEU A 551 38.25 -1.93 9.75
N VAL A 552 37.43 -0.91 10.04
CA VAL A 552 36.51 -0.33 9.07
C VAL A 552 37.30 0.30 7.92
N VAL A 553 38.32 1.12 8.18
CA VAL A 553 39.14 1.74 7.12
C VAL A 553 39.84 0.68 6.24
N LEU A 554 40.37 -0.39 6.84
CA LEU A 554 41.07 -1.45 6.10
C LEU A 554 40.13 -2.29 5.24
N PHE A 555 38.92 -2.56 5.73
CA PHE A 555 38.05 -3.56 5.11
C PHE A 555 36.81 -2.99 4.43
N LEU A 556 36.56 -1.67 4.46
CA LEU A 556 35.37 -1.05 3.84
C LEU A 556 35.23 -1.40 2.36
N GLY A 557 36.34 -1.49 1.63
CA GLY A 557 36.36 -1.82 0.20
C GLY A 557 36.26 -3.31 -0.11
N HIS A 558 36.25 -4.19 0.89
CA HIS A 558 36.26 -5.65 0.69
C HIS A 558 34.87 -6.26 0.92
N SER A 559 34.37 -7.04 -0.06
CA SER A 559 33.00 -7.58 -0.06
C SER A 559 32.63 -8.42 1.17
N THR A 560 33.55 -9.24 1.67
CA THR A 560 33.33 -10.14 2.82
C THR A 560 33.87 -9.60 4.14
N TRP A 561 35.07 -9.02 4.16
CA TRP A 561 35.74 -8.57 5.40
C TRP A 561 35.14 -7.27 5.96
N LYS A 562 34.45 -6.46 5.13
CA LYS A 562 33.68 -5.30 5.62
C LYS A 562 32.68 -5.70 6.70
N TRP A 563 32.03 -6.85 6.54
CA TRP A 563 31.01 -7.33 7.47
C TRP A 563 31.62 -7.77 8.81
N ILE A 564 32.84 -8.32 8.80
CA ILE A 564 33.59 -8.62 10.02
C ILE A 564 33.91 -7.31 10.76
N ALA A 565 34.35 -6.28 10.06
CA ALA A 565 34.67 -4.97 10.65
C ALA A 565 33.43 -4.28 11.25
N ILE A 566 32.31 -4.26 10.50
CA ILE A 566 31.04 -3.71 10.97
C ILE A 566 30.52 -4.49 12.18
N GLY A 567 30.52 -5.83 12.12
CA GLY A 567 30.12 -6.70 13.23
C GLY A 567 30.98 -6.45 14.47
N THR A 568 32.30 -6.39 14.32
CA THR A 568 33.24 -6.08 15.42
C THR A 568 32.96 -4.71 16.03
N THR A 569 32.67 -3.71 15.21
CA THR A 569 32.35 -2.36 15.67
C THR A 569 31.09 -2.33 16.55
N ILE A 570 30.03 -3.03 16.13
CA ILE A 570 28.77 -3.15 16.89
C ILE A 570 28.99 -3.96 18.17
N GLY A 571 29.79 -5.04 18.09
CA GLY A 571 30.15 -5.85 19.25
C GLY A 571 30.91 -5.05 20.32
N VAL A 572 31.91 -4.26 19.89
CA VAL A 572 32.67 -3.37 20.78
C VAL A 572 31.75 -2.33 21.41
N ALA A 573 30.86 -1.69 20.64
CA ALA A 573 29.89 -0.73 21.18
C ALA A 573 29.05 -1.35 22.31
N SER A 574 28.60 -2.59 22.12
CA SER A 574 27.81 -3.33 23.10
C SER A 574 28.61 -3.61 24.37
N CYS A 575 29.84 -4.12 24.23
CA CYS A 575 30.73 -4.40 25.36
C CYS A 575 31.07 -3.14 26.18
N LEU A 576 31.37 -2.03 25.49
CA LEU A 576 31.67 -0.75 26.14
C LEU A 576 30.45 -0.15 26.84
N THR A 577 29.24 -0.33 26.27
CA THR A 577 27.99 0.14 26.90
C THR A 577 27.74 -0.59 28.21
N VAL A 578 27.86 -1.92 28.22
CA VAL A 578 27.73 -2.73 29.45
C VAL A 578 28.81 -2.36 30.45
N SER A 579 30.05 -2.19 29.99
CA SER A 579 31.17 -1.77 30.84
C SER A 579 30.95 -0.38 31.44
N ALA A 580 30.36 0.57 30.70
CA ALA A 580 30.03 1.90 31.23
C ALA A 580 29.03 1.82 32.40
N VAL A 581 28.12 0.85 32.40
CA VAL A 581 27.17 0.61 33.51
C VAL A 581 27.85 -0.08 34.69
N ILE A 582 28.64 -1.12 34.43
CA ILE A 582 29.31 -1.92 35.48
C ILE A 582 30.50 -1.17 36.13
N SER A 583 31.05 -0.15 35.45
CA SER A 583 32.18 0.67 35.91
C SER A 583 33.46 -0.11 36.25
N PRO A 584 33.98 -0.96 35.34
CA PRO A 584 35.29 -1.56 35.54
C PRO A 584 36.37 -0.47 35.51
N ALA A 585 37.47 -0.72 36.22
CA ALA A 585 38.59 0.22 36.21
C ALA A 585 39.29 0.22 34.84
N VAL A 586 39.49 1.41 34.28
CA VAL A 586 40.20 1.63 33.02
C VAL A 586 41.60 2.14 33.35
N TRP A 587 42.62 1.55 32.70
CA TRP A 587 44.01 1.93 32.92
C TRP A 587 44.21 3.43 32.65
N GLY A 588 44.77 4.14 33.62
CA GLY A 588 44.99 5.59 33.56
C GLY A 588 43.78 6.47 33.92
N LEU A 589 42.55 5.92 33.93
CA LEU A 589 41.32 6.67 34.25
C LEU A 589 40.67 6.25 35.57
N GLY A 590 41.07 5.11 36.14
CA GLY A 590 40.51 4.60 37.38
C GLY A 590 39.11 4.03 37.20
N SER A 591 38.29 4.09 38.25
CA SER A 591 36.87 3.69 38.23
C SER A 591 35.96 4.90 38.47
N GLY A 592 34.66 4.76 38.24
CA GLY A 592 33.68 5.84 38.42
C GLY A 592 33.47 6.69 37.17
N ILE A 593 32.94 7.91 37.36
CA ILE A 593 32.31 8.72 36.31
C ILE A 593 33.22 8.97 35.09
N LEU A 594 34.52 9.17 35.29
CA LEU A 594 35.46 9.41 34.20
C LEU A 594 35.64 8.17 33.31
N ALA A 595 35.76 6.99 33.91
CA ALA A 595 35.83 5.72 33.18
C ALA A 595 34.50 5.40 32.48
N GLN A 596 33.36 5.62 33.16
CA GLN A 596 32.04 5.42 32.58
C GLN A 596 31.78 6.36 31.39
N GLY A 597 32.14 7.63 31.51
CA GLY A 597 32.05 8.62 30.44
C GLY A 597 32.93 8.25 29.25
N PHE A 598 34.18 7.84 29.49
CA PHE A 598 35.08 7.39 28.43
C PHE A 598 34.51 6.19 27.66
N LEU A 599 34.03 5.16 28.37
CA LEU A 599 33.46 3.96 27.76
C LEU A 599 32.15 4.27 27.01
N GLY A 600 31.28 5.10 27.59
CA GLY A 600 30.02 5.52 26.97
C GLY A 600 30.23 6.36 25.71
N VAL A 601 31.15 7.32 25.72
CA VAL A 601 31.49 8.12 24.53
C VAL A 601 32.05 7.22 23.43
N ASN A 602 32.96 6.30 23.75
CA ASN A 602 33.50 5.38 22.75
C ASN A 602 32.46 4.40 22.21
N ALA A 603 31.49 3.96 23.03
CA ALA A 603 30.36 3.17 22.56
C ALA A 603 29.52 3.93 21.52
N LEU A 604 29.21 5.21 21.77
CA LEU A 604 28.51 6.07 20.82
C LEU A 604 29.32 6.31 19.53
N LEU A 605 30.63 6.52 19.65
CA LEU A 605 31.51 6.68 18.49
C LEU A 605 31.55 5.40 17.64
N CYS A 606 31.58 4.22 18.25
CA CYS A 606 31.47 2.94 17.53
C CYS A 606 30.12 2.82 16.80
N LEU A 607 29.00 3.21 17.41
CA LEU A 607 27.69 3.22 16.74
C LEU A 607 27.66 4.22 15.56
N GLY A 608 28.23 5.41 15.73
CA GLY A 608 28.40 6.39 14.65
C GLY A 608 29.25 5.85 13.50
N LEU A 609 30.34 5.14 13.81
CA LEU A 609 31.21 4.52 12.81
C LEU A 609 30.49 3.39 12.05
N ALA A 610 29.76 2.52 12.74
CA ALA A 610 29.01 1.44 12.10
C ALA A 610 27.92 1.99 11.16
N THR A 611 27.20 3.03 11.59
CA THR A 611 26.16 3.67 10.75
C THR A 611 26.75 4.36 9.52
N LEU A 612 27.92 4.99 9.63
CA LEU A 612 28.64 5.56 8.48
C LEU A 612 29.11 4.48 7.50
N ALA A 613 29.68 3.39 8.01
CA ALA A 613 30.14 2.27 7.19
C ALA A 613 28.99 1.62 6.39
N LEU A 614 27.78 1.57 6.97
CA LEU A 614 26.59 1.05 6.32
C LEU A 614 26.03 2.01 5.24
N LYS A 615 26.07 3.33 5.47
CA LYS A 615 25.59 4.33 4.49
C LYS A 615 26.42 4.38 3.20
N ALA A 616 27.70 4.01 3.26
CA ALA A 616 28.57 3.98 2.07
C ALA A 616 28.07 3.00 0.99
N GLU A 617 27.30 1.98 1.36
CA GLU A 617 26.77 0.95 0.46
C GLU A 617 25.53 1.42 -0.33
N THR A 618 24.67 2.25 0.27
CA THR A 618 23.50 2.83 -0.41
C THR A 618 23.84 3.78 -1.56
N ARG A 619 25.12 4.13 -1.75
CA ARG A 619 25.60 4.98 -2.86
C ARG A 619 26.31 4.20 -3.97
N THR A 620 26.52 2.90 -3.82
CA THR A 620 27.29 2.06 -4.77
C THR A 620 26.50 0.91 -5.37
N VAL A 621 25.18 0.93 -5.28
CA VAL A 621 24.28 -0.03 -5.96
C VAL A 621 23.36 0.72 -6.92
#